data_AF-A0A3L7VHW8-F1
#
_entry.id   AF-A0A3L7VHW8-F1
#
_cell.length_a   1.000
_cell.length_b   1.000
_cell.length_c   1.000
_cell.angle_alpha   90.00
_cell.angle_beta   90.00
_cell.angle_gamma   90.00
#
_symmetry.space_group_name_H-M   'P 1'
#
loop_
_entity.id
_entity.type
_entity.pdbx_description
1 polymer ?
#
loop_
_entity_poly.entity_id
_entity_poly.type
_entity_poly.pdbx_seq_one_letter_code
_entity_poly.pdbx_strand_id
1 'polypeptide(L)'
;MKVHGRATFVAPRRLPADLAERLGRASYDLVRIVDERAAVVDVVVPRAPVAWARWRPIDEPAEAWALPLTAKVGPSPVGTDAFQAWPDAAHDLLVAATAVSWQPPTPLGQLGMDYALFDTVVDDRKLEPGDTEAFWRVMAAARRTTPAEVARAAGRRTDVLDLIDPARKWFASHRGDPVVIDGVARRATRIVIDDPDRREAVGDDHYWELEVFADTPTIKVNERIQDRYPIVCCVAKLPAGMPSGEDISERVRVPAFGFKRYSYPLRDPQSALPPAADEVKGERVSTALVIGPGVEWLRPPSPAGASNLLFGVFAGILGVLGAVFAVNAWMARRDRRAAERRRREAMPERLDLPSE
;
A
#
# COMPACT_ATOMS: atom_id res chain seq x y z
N MET A 1 30.50 20.69 3.44
CA MET A 1 31.10 19.39 3.83
C MET A 1 30.00 18.40 4.16
N LYS A 2 30.27 17.10 4.04
CA LYS A 2 29.32 16.06 4.45
C LYS A 2 29.67 15.61 5.88
N VAL A 3 28.67 15.61 6.77
CA VAL A 3 28.72 15.01 8.10
C VAL A 3 27.91 13.73 8.06
N HIS A 4 28.49 12.62 8.48
CA HIS A 4 27.85 11.31 8.47
C HIS A 4 28.21 10.57 9.76
N GLY A 5 27.22 9.99 10.43
CA GLY A 5 27.43 9.29 11.69
C GLY A 5 26.13 8.95 12.41
N ARG A 6 26.21 8.88 13.74
CA ARG A 6 25.08 8.62 14.63
C ARG A 6 24.68 9.89 15.33
N ALA A 7 23.43 10.34 15.15
CA ALA A 7 22.85 11.35 16.03
C ALA A 7 22.68 10.73 17.42
N THR A 8 23.30 11.35 18.42
CA THR A 8 23.32 10.85 19.81
C THR A 8 22.49 11.70 20.77
N PHE A 9 22.20 12.95 20.39
CA PHE A 9 21.39 13.85 21.21
C PHE A 9 20.79 14.97 20.36
N VAL A 10 19.61 15.45 20.75
CA VAL A 10 18.99 16.63 20.13
C VAL A 10 18.26 17.47 21.16
N ALA A 11 18.38 18.79 21.05
CA ALA A 11 17.63 19.70 21.90
C ALA A 11 17.39 21.06 21.20
N PRO A 12 16.25 21.71 21.46
CA PRO A 12 15.97 23.02 20.94
C PRO A 12 16.74 24.09 21.70
N ARG A 13 17.23 25.10 20.98
CA ARG A 13 17.74 26.35 21.54
C ARG A 13 16.84 27.51 21.17
N ARG A 14 16.30 28.18 22.19
CA ARG A 14 15.49 29.39 22.02
C ARG A 14 16.35 30.52 21.47
N LEU A 15 15.77 31.28 20.55
CA LEU A 15 16.34 32.51 20.04
C LEU A 15 15.97 33.68 20.95
N PRO A 16 16.85 34.69 21.09
CA PRO A 16 16.46 36.00 21.63
C PRO A 16 15.24 36.57 20.89
N ALA A 17 14.38 37.32 21.59
CA ALA A 17 13.09 37.76 21.05
C ALA A 17 13.20 38.59 19.76
N ASP A 18 14.19 39.49 19.69
CA ASP A 18 14.50 40.31 18.53
C ASP A 18 14.92 39.47 17.32
N LEU A 19 15.75 38.45 17.55
CA LEU A 19 16.19 37.53 16.50
C LEU A 19 15.07 36.57 16.09
N ALA A 20 14.24 36.16 17.03
CA ALA A 20 13.10 35.29 16.77
C ALA A 20 12.07 35.96 15.87
N GLU A 21 11.77 37.24 16.11
CA GLU A 21 10.89 38.06 15.26
C GLU A 21 11.46 38.20 13.86
N ARG A 22 12.74 38.59 13.74
CA ARG A 22 13.41 38.78 12.43
C ARG A 22 13.48 37.51 11.60
N LEU A 23 13.64 36.36 12.23
CA LEU A 23 13.74 35.06 11.56
C LEU A 23 12.39 34.34 11.43
N GLY A 24 11.31 34.90 11.97
CA GLY A 24 9.98 34.27 11.98
C GLY A 24 9.94 32.93 12.72
N ARG A 25 10.80 32.73 13.73
CA ARG A 25 10.94 31.45 14.44
C ARG A 25 11.44 31.63 15.87
N ALA A 26 10.91 30.86 16.81
CA ALA A 26 11.28 30.97 18.23
C ALA A 26 12.55 30.20 18.63
N SER A 27 12.93 29.18 17.85
CA SER A 27 14.06 28.29 18.16
C SER A 27 14.66 27.64 16.92
N TYR A 28 15.84 27.06 17.09
CA TYR A 28 16.45 26.08 16.19
C TYR A 28 16.83 24.83 17.00
N ASP A 29 17.08 23.72 16.32
CA ASP A 29 17.56 22.50 16.98
C ASP A 29 19.08 22.39 16.86
N LEU A 30 19.72 21.96 17.94
CA LEU A 30 21.11 21.49 17.91
C LEU A 30 21.09 19.97 17.98
N VAL A 31 21.71 19.34 16.99
CA VAL A 31 21.86 17.88 16.89
C VAL A 31 23.32 17.53 17.13
N ARG A 32 23.59 16.65 18.08
CA ARG A 32 24.91 16.07 18.26
C ARG A 32 25.05 14.82 17.42
N ILE A 33 26.02 14.79 16.51
CA ILE A 33 26.38 13.64 15.69
C ILE A 33 27.77 13.18 16.09
N VAL A 34 27.93 11.88 16.34
CA VAL A 34 29.25 11.25 16.47
C VAL A 34 29.56 10.56 15.16
N ASP A 35 30.65 10.98 14.50
CA ASP A 35 31.07 10.40 13.23
C ASP A 35 31.80 9.04 13.42
N GLU A 36 32.14 8.39 12.31
CA GLU A 36 32.84 7.09 12.33
C GLU A 36 34.24 7.14 12.97
N ARG A 37 34.83 8.33 13.09
CA ARG A 37 36.14 8.57 13.73
C ARG A 37 35.97 8.96 15.20
N ALA A 38 34.77 8.84 15.74
CA ALA A 38 34.38 9.27 17.08
C ALA A 38 34.48 10.79 17.32
N ALA A 39 34.54 11.60 16.25
CA ALA A 39 34.50 13.06 16.39
C ALA A 39 33.07 13.51 16.71
N VAL A 40 32.95 14.42 17.67
CA VAL A 40 31.68 15.00 18.10
C VAL A 40 31.41 16.25 17.27
N VAL A 41 30.36 16.19 16.45
CA VAL A 41 29.94 17.29 15.58
C VAL A 41 28.58 17.80 16.05
N ASP A 42 28.52 19.04 16.49
CA ASP A 42 27.25 19.72 16.79
C ASP A 42 26.73 20.40 15.50
N VAL A 43 25.52 20.03 15.08
CA VAL A 43 24.88 20.52 13.85
C VAL A 43 23.72 21.42 14.22
N VAL A 44 23.82 22.70 13.85
CA VAL A 44 22.73 23.66 13.94
C VAL A 44 21.81 23.46 12.76
N VAL A 45 20.54 23.14 13.02
CA VAL A 45 19.51 23.00 11.98
C VAL A 45 18.23 23.73 12.35
N PRO A 46 17.45 24.19 11.35
CA PRO A 46 16.12 24.69 11.57
C PRO A 46 15.27 23.76 12.43
N ARG A 47 15.17 22.49 12.07
CA ARG A 47 14.36 21.51 12.78
C ARG A 47 14.98 20.15 12.54
N ALA A 48 15.21 19.41 13.62
CA ALA A 48 15.59 18.01 13.56
C ALA A 48 14.34 17.14 13.38
N PRO A 49 14.47 15.89 12.88
CA PRO A 49 13.35 14.97 12.68
C PRO A 49 12.42 14.91 13.91
N VAL A 50 11.10 15.10 13.74
CA VAL A 50 10.12 15.17 14.84
C VAL A 50 10.07 13.91 15.68
N ALA A 51 10.37 12.75 15.09
CA ALA A 51 10.37 11.47 15.79
C ALA A 51 11.51 11.32 16.82
N TRP A 52 12.60 12.09 16.71
CA TRP A 52 13.72 11.97 17.64
C TRP A 52 13.36 12.50 19.03
N ALA A 53 13.74 11.76 20.08
CA ALA A 53 13.50 12.21 21.44
C ALA A 53 14.37 13.44 21.76
N ARG A 54 13.75 14.55 22.17
CA ARG A 54 14.47 15.75 22.64
C ARG A 54 14.92 15.56 24.08
N TRP A 55 16.08 16.12 24.42
CA TRP A 55 16.66 16.08 25.77
C TRP A 55 16.93 14.66 26.29
N ARG A 56 17.09 13.69 25.39
CA ARG A 56 17.36 12.29 25.73
C ARG A 56 18.42 11.74 24.78
N PRO A 57 19.23 10.77 25.23
CA PRO A 57 20.07 10.00 24.34
C PRO A 57 19.21 9.35 23.25
N ILE A 58 19.68 9.50 22.02
CA ILE A 58 19.18 8.80 20.84
C ILE A 58 20.34 8.04 20.21
N ASP A 59 20.05 7.14 19.28
CA ASP A 59 21.08 6.45 18.53
C ASP A 59 20.53 6.21 17.12
N GLU A 60 20.60 7.25 16.30
CA GLU A 60 19.92 7.31 14.99
C GLU A 60 20.90 7.59 13.86
N PRO A 61 20.79 6.95 12.69
CA PRO A 61 21.67 7.22 11.57
C PRO A 61 21.37 8.62 11.04
N ALA A 62 22.41 9.43 10.87
CA ALA A 62 22.27 10.83 10.52
C ALA A 62 23.28 11.27 9.47
N GLU A 63 22.80 12.06 8.51
CA GLU A 63 23.63 12.71 7.50
C GLU A 63 23.24 14.18 7.36
N ALA A 64 24.23 15.06 7.17
CA ALA A 64 23.98 16.46 6.87
C ALA A 64 25.02 17.02 5.89
N TRP A 65 24.56 17.78 4.91
CA TRP A 65 25.42 18.67 4.13
C TRP A 65 25.47 20.03 4.80
N ALA A 66 26.64 20.36 5.35
CA ALA A 66 26.79 21.44 6.30
C ALA A 66 27.93 22.41 5.93
N LEU A 67 27.81 23.63 6.42
CA LEU A 67 28.86 24.65 6.40
C LEU A 67 29.56 24.68 7.77
N PRO A 68 30.90 24.55 7.82
CA PRO A 68 31.64 24.63 9.08
C PRO A 68 31.57 26.06 9.64
N LEU A 69 31.36 26.18 10.96
CA LEU A 69 31.29 27.46 11.65
C LEU A 69 32.53 27.69 12.53
N THR A 70 32.83 26.75 13.44
CA THR A 70 33.92 26.88 14.42
C THR A 70 34.29 25.53 15.02
N ALA A 71 35.52 25.38 15.49
CA ALA A 71 36.03 24.19 16.19
C ALA A 71 36.34 24.46 17.68
N LYS A 72 35.82 25.56 18.25
CA LYS A 72 36.17 26.01 19.61
C LYS A 72 34.97 26.09 20.55
N VAL A 73 34.11 27.07 20.32
CA VAL A 73 32.97 27.38 21.19
C VAL A 73 31.75 27.56 20.33
N GLY A 74 30.69 26.86 20.69
CA GLY A 74 29.41 26.90 20.00
C GLY A 74 28.26 27.12 20.96
N PRO A 75 27.05 27.28 20.41
CA PRO A 75 25.86 27.38 21.23
C PRO A 75 25.56 26.03 21.91
N SER A 76 25.25 26.04 23.20
CA SER A 76 24.60 24.90 23.89
C SER A 76 23.13 25.22 24.17
N PRO A 77 22.20 24.26 23.98
CA PRO A 77 20.84 24.34 24.47
C PRO A 77 20.82 24.50 25.99
N VAL A 78 19.88 25.29 26.50
CA VAL A 78 19.66 25.47 27.94
C VAL A 78 18.24 25.03 28.26
N GLY A 79 18.14 23.98 29.09
CA GLY A 79 16.87 23.43 29.55
C GLY A 79 16.20 24.30 30.62
N THR A 80 14.93 24.01 30.89
CA THR A 80 14.17 24.69 31.96
C THR A 80 14.18 23.94 33.29
N ASP A 81 14.68 22.71 33.31
CA ASP A 81 14.73 21.84 34.48
C ASP A 81 15.98 20.94 34.45
N ALA A 82 16.23 20.22 35.55
CA ALA A 82 17.41 19.37 35.71
C ALA A 82 17.45 18.14 34.77
N PHE A 83 16.33 17.75 34.16
CA PHE A 83 16.27 16.63 33.22
C PHE A 83 16.54 17.06 31.77
N GLN A 84 16.66 18.37 31.52
CA GLN A 84 16.97 18.97 30.23
C GLN A 84 18.41 19.48 30.18
N ALA A 85 19.35 18.56 30.40
CA ALA A 85 20.78 18.85 30.31
C ALA A 85 21.31 18.52 28.91
N TRP A 86 22.07 19.44 28.32
CA TRP A 86 22.89 19.14 27.15
C TRP A 86 24.14 18.37 27.58
N PRO A 87 24.66 17.41 26.80
CA PRO A 87 25.83 16.64 27.24
C PRO A 87 27.08 17.52 27.37
N ASP A 88 27.80 17.36 28.49
CA ASP A 88 28.96 18.19 28.87
C ASP A 88 30.17 18.05 27.94
N ALA A 89 30.25 16.94 27.19
CA ALA A 89 31.33 16.73 26.23
C ALA A 89 31.37 17.87 25.20
N ALA A 90 32.57 18.43 24.98
CA ALA A 90 32.80 19.42 23.95
C ALA A 90 32.60 18.81 22.55
N HIS A 91 32.15 19.62 21.59
CA HIS A 91 32.23 19.25 20.18
C HIS A 91 33.62 19.54 19.63
N ASP A 92 34.05 18.72 18.68
CA ASP A 92 35.23 18.97 17.86
C ASP A 92 34.93 19.98 16.74
N LEU A 93 33.67 20.01 16.28
CA LEU A 93 33.23 20.90 15.21
C LEU A 93 31.77 21.32 15.38
N LEU A 94 31.50 22.62 15.21
CA LEU A 94 30.17 23.17 15.02
C LEU A 94 29.95 23.45 13.53
N VAL A 95 28.82 22.97 13.00
CA VAL A 95 28.41 23.20 11.62
C VAL A 95 26.96 23.70 11.55
N ALA A 96 26.58 24.32 10.45
CA ALA A 96 25.19 24.65 10.13
C ALA A 96 24.71 23.90 8.90
N ALA A 97 23.52 23.33 8.96
CA ALA A 97 22.85 22.67 7.84
C ALA A 97 21.38 23.11 7.74
N THR A 98 20.80 22.96 6.55
CA THR A 98 19.37 23.26 6.33
C THR A 98 18.47 22.15 6.89
N ALA A 99 18.98 20.93 6.96
CA ALA A 99 18.31 19.75 7.53
C ALA A 99 19.34 18.69 7.94
N VAL A 100 18.90 17.73 8.75
CA VAL A 100 19.59 16.46 8.98
C VAL A 100 18.72 15.35 8.38
N SER A 101 19.30 14.56 7.50
CA SER A 101 18.65 13.39 6.93
C SER A 101 18.72 12.21 7.88
N TRP A 102 17.61 11.48 8.00
CA TRP A 102 17.43 10.34 8.89
C TRP A 102 16.92 9.13 8.11
N GLN A 103 17.75 8.09 8.02
CA GLN A 103 17.44 6.85 7.29
C GLN A 103 17.39 5.68 8.29
N PRO A 104 16.29 5.53 9.06
CA PRO A 104 16.22 4.51 10.10
C PRO A 104 16.36 3.10 9.50
N PRO A 105 16.71 2.07 10.30
CA PRO A 105 16.92 0.71 9.82
C PRO A 105 15.60 -0.03 9.49
N THR A 106 14.65 0.65 8.84
CA THR A 106 13.39 0.10 8.33
C THR A 106 13.55 -0.35 6.86
N PRO A 107 12.65 -1.18 6.32
CA PRO A 107 12.70 -1.57 4.91
C PRO A 107 12.75 -0.38 3.94
N LEU A 108 11.98 0.69 4.19
CA LEU A 108 12.02 1.88 3.36
C LEU A 108 13.26 2.76 3.63
N GLY A 109 13.71 2.86 4.88
CA GLY A 109 14.92 3.60 5.23
C GLY A 109 16.19 2.97 4.63
N GLN A 110 16.27 1.63 4.58
CA GLN A 110 17.34 0.89 3.90
C GLN A 110 17.37 1.13 2.39
N LEU A 111 16.24 1.52 1.79
CA LEU A 111 16.19 1.97 0.40
C LEU A 111 16.70 3.41 0.25
N GLY A 112 17.16 4.08 1.30
CA GLY A 112 17.68 5.45 1.29
C GLY A 112 16.60 6.53 1.47
N MET A 113 15.44 6.18 2.01
CA MET A 113 14.39 7.16 2.32
C MET A 113 14.77 7.98 3.56
N ASP A 114 14.74 9.30 3.42
CA ASP A 114 14.89 10.23 4.54
C ASP A 114 13.54 10.44 5.26
N TYR A 115 13.39 9.83 6.43
CA TYR A 115 12.17 9.90 7.24
C TYR A 115 11.91 11.31 7.79
N ALA A 116 12.90 12.21 7.82
CA ALA A 116 12.68 13.61 8.18
C ALA A 116 11.69 14.31 7.21
N LEU A 117 11.59 13.82 5.97
CA LEU A 117 10.66 14.34 4.98
C LEU A 117 9.20 14.04 5.31
N PHE A 118 8.92 13.05 6.17
CA PHE A 118 7.56 12.78 6.64
C PHE A 118 7.03 13.85 7.61
N ASP A 119 7.89 14.69 8.18
CA ASP A 119 7.49 15.75 9.13
C ASP A 119 6.60 16.82 8.49
N THR A 120 6.63 16.96 7.17
CA THR A 120 5.79 17.90 6.41
C THR A 120 4.51 17.27 5.87
N VAL A 121 4.34 15.95 6.04
CA VAL A 121 3.20 15.21 5.49
C VAL A 121 1.98 15.33 6.41
N VAL A 122 0.89 15.88 5.86
CA VAL A 122 -0.34 16.16 6.62
C VAL A 122 -1.49 15.26 6.18
N ASP A 123 -1.97 14.40 7.08
CA ASP A 123 -3.14 13.55 6.82
C ASP A 123 -4.43 14.37 6.63
N ASP A 124 -5.45 13.73 6.05
CA ASP A 124 -6.79 14.30 5.81
C ASP A 124 -6.82 15.51 4.88
N ARG A 125 -5.73 15.70 4.13
CA ARG A 125 -5.62 16.70 3.07
C ARG A 125 -5.30 16.03 1.74
N LYS A 126 -5.52 16.78 0.66
CA LYS A 126 -4.98 16.41 -0.66
C LYS A 126 -3.45 16.40 -0.59
N LEU A 127 -2.80 16.00 -1.68
CA LEU A 127 -1.36 16.21 -1.82
C LEU A 127 -1.12 17.73 -1.88
N GLU A 128 -0.45 18.25 -0.85
CA GLU A 128 -0.06 19.65 -0.73
C GLU A 128 1.42 19.81 -1.14
N PRO A 129 1.88 21.03 -1.45
CA PRO A 129 3.29 21.26 -1.78
C PRO A 129 4.26 20.69 -0.73
N GLY A 130 3.89 20.69 0.55
CA GLY A 130 4.66 20.11 1.64
C GLY A 130 4.85 18.58 1.56
N ASP A 131 3.95 17.85 0.89
CA ASP A 131 4.06 16.40 0.73
C ASP A 131 4.99 16.01 -0.43
N THR A 132 5.30 16.95 -1.33
CA THR A 132 5.84 16.68 -2.67
C THR A 132 7.19 15.98 -2.61
N GLU A 133 8.15 16.51 -1.85
CA GLU A 133 9.49 15.92 -1.74
C GLU A 133 9.41 14.50 -1.16
N ALA A 134 8.64 14.31 -0.08
CA ALA A 134 8.45 12.99 0.53
C ALA A 134 7.84 12.00 -0.48
N PHE A 135 6.79 12.40 -1.20
CA PHE A 135 6.13 11.55 -2.20
C PHE A 135 7.12 11.05 -3.26
N TRP A 136 7.90 11.95 -3.85
CA TRP A 136 8.86 11.57 -4.90
C TRP A 136 10.02 10.75 -4.37
N ARG A 137 10.48 10.99 -3.14
CA ARG A 137 11.52 10.18 -2.50
C ARG A 137 11.04 8.76 -2.20
N VAL A 138 9.79 8.59 -1.75
CA VAL A 138 9.20 7.26 -1.59
C VAL A 138 9.00 6.58 -2.95
N MET A 139 8.56 7.30 -3.98
CA MET A 139 8.44 6.75 -5.34
C MET A 139 9.79 6.31 -5.92
N ALA A 140 10.84 7.10 -5.72
CA ALA A 140 12.20 6.74 -6.12
C ALA A 140 12.73 5.53 -5.32
N ALA A 141 12.43 5.44 -4.02
CA ALA A 141 12.76 4.28 -3.20
C ALA A 141 12.01 3.02 -3.67
N ALA A 142 10.73 3.15 -4.01
CA ALA A 142 9.93 2.07 -4.56
C ALA A 142 10.52 1.50 -5.87
N ARG A 143 11.21 2.33 -6.67
CA ARG A 143 11.90 1.87 -7.89
C ARG A 143 13.15 1.03 -7.62
N ARG A 144 13.69 1.06 -6.40
CA ARG A 144 14.87 0.30 -5.95
C ARG A 144 14.52 -1.04 -5.30
N THR A 145 13.24 -1.43 -5.31
CA THR A 145 12.77 -2.70 -4.72
C THR A 145 11.74 -3.37 -5.63
N THR A 146 11.30 -4.56 -5.24
CA THR A 146 10.31 -5.38 -5.95
C THR A 146 9.06 -5.61 -5.09
N PRO A 147 7.89 -5.89 -5.71
CA PRO A 147 6.68 -6.22 -4.94
C PRO A 147 6.89 -7.37 -3.95
N ALA A 148 7.65 -8.41 -4.35
CA ALA A 148 7.93 -9.56 -3.51
C ALA A 148 8.78 -9.22 -2.27
N GLU A 149 9.72 -8.27 -2.38
CA GLU A 149 10.52 -7.81 -1.24
C GLU A 149 9.70 -7.01 -0.25
N VAL A 150 8.87 -6.08 -0.73
CA VAL A 150 7.96 -5.31 0.12
C VAL A 150 6.96 -6.23 0.81
N ALA A 151 6.40 -7.21 0.10
CA ALA A 151 5.47 -8.19 0.67
C ALA A 151 6.14 -9.02 1.78
N ARG A 152 7.40 -9.45 1.56
CA ARG A 152 8.18 -10.17 2.56
C ARG A 152 8.47 -9.30 3.79
N ALA A 153 8.77 -8.02 3.58
CA ALA A 153 9.03 -7.07 4.66
C ALA A 153 7.79 -6.77 5.51
N ALA A 154 6.59 -6.74 4.90
CA ALA A 154 5.33 -6.64 5.63
C ALA A 154 5.07 -7.87 6.52
N GLY A 155 5.58 -9.04 6.11
CA GLY A 155 5.43 -10.31 6.80
C GLY A 155 4.00 -10.84 6.75
N ARG A 156 3.12 -10.32 7.61
CA ARG A 156 1.70 -10.67 7.65
C ARG A 156 0.87 -9.68 6.84
N ARG A 157 -0.27 -10.14 6.33
CA ARG A 157 -1.23 -9.26 5.63
C ARG A 157 -1.66 -8.13 6.58
N THR A 158 -1.61 -6.90 6.07
CA THR A 158 -2.07 -5.70 6.79
C THR A 158 -3.57 -5.81 7.02
N ASP A 159 -4.02 -5.56 8.24
CA ASP A 159 -5.44 -5.37 8.50
C ASP A 159 -5.84 -4.04 7.83
N VAL A 160 -6.66 -4.11 6.79
CA VAL A 160 -7.06 -2.95 6.02
C VAL A 160 -7.74 -1.91 6.92
N LEU A 161 -8.40 -2.35 8.01
CA LEU A 161 -9.01 -1.46 9.00
C LEU A 161 -7.99 -0.50 9.65
N ASP A 162 -6.74 -0.92 9.83
CA ASP A 162 -5.68 -0.04 10.34
C ASP A 162 -5.48 1.18 9.44
N LEU A 163 -5.59 1.00 8.13
CA LEU A 163 -5.30 2.04 7.15
C LEU A 163 -6.49 3.00 6.95
N ILE A 164 -7.71 2.51 7.09
CA ILE A 164 -8.92 3.23 6.66
C ILE A 164 -9.70 3.86 7.82
N ASP A 165 -9.60 3.31 9.04
CA ASP A 165 -10.34 3.80 10.19
C ASP A 165 -9.69 5.10 10.74
N PRO A 166 -10.39 6.26 10.69
CA PRO A 166 -9.88 7.52 11.24
C PRO A 166 -9.49 7.41 12.71
N ALA A 167 -10.21 6.60 13.49
CA ALA A 167 -9.98 6.48 14.92
C ALA A 167 -8.63 5.84 15.23
N ARG A 168 -8.09 5.02 14.32
CA ARG A 168 -6.80 4.34 14.52
C ARG A 168 -5.59 5.25 14.32
N LYS A 169 -5.71 6.35 13.57
CA LYS A 169 -4.62 7.31 13.28
C LYS A 169 -3.30 6.64 12.88
N TRP A 170 -3.37 5.49 12.21
CA TRP A 170 -2.25 4.58 11.99
C TRP A 170 -1.06 5.26 11.30
N PHE A 171 -1.36 6.08 10.28
CA PHE A 171 -0.37 6.82 9.51
C PHE A 171 0.51 7.78 10.31
N ALA A 172 0.08 8.27 11.47
CA ALA A 172 0.89 9.18 12.28
C ALA A 172 2.19 8.54 12.82
N SER A 173 2.21 7.21 12.97
CA SER A 173 3.36 6.48 13.52
C SER A 173 3.89 5.38 12.63
N HIS A 174 3.26 5.11 11.47
CA HIS A 174 3.62 3.99 10.59
C HIS A 174 3.88 4.44 9.15
N ARG A 175 4.23 5.72 8.91
CA ARG A 175 4.67 6.14 7.57
C ARG A 175 5.94 5.39 7.18
N GLY A 176 5.95 4.91 5.95
CA GLY A 176 7.03 4.10 5.42
C GLY A 176 7.01 2.64 5.83
N ASP A 177 6.05 2.21 6.66
CA ASP A 177 5.91 0.79 7.00
C ASP A 177 5.40 0.00 5.79
N PRO A 178 5.95 -1.20 5.54
CA PRO A 178 5.50 -2.06 4.47
C PRO A 178 4.09 -2.59 4.76
N VAL A 179 3.22 -2.51 3.77
CA VAL A 179 1.83 -2.99 3.81
C VAL A 179 1.53 -3.86 2.59
N VAL A 180 0.59 -4.78 2.76
CA VAL A 180 0.07 -5.63 1.67
C VAL A 180 -1.44 -5.54 1.65
N ILE A 181 -1.98 -5.08 0.53
CA ILE A 181 -3.41 -4.88 0.32
C ILE A 181 -3.89 -5.82 -0.79
N ASP A 182 -4.89 -6.65 -0.49
CA ASP A 182 -5.59 -7.44 -1.51
C ASP A 182 -6.92 -6.77 -1.84
N GLY A 183 -7.24 -6.70 -3.14
CA GLY A 183 -8.49 -6.10 -3.58
C GLY A 183 -8.72 -6.21 -5.07
N VAL A 184 -9.66 -5.41 -5.56
CA VAL A 184 -9.97 -5.27 -6.99
C VAL A 184 -9.59 -3.87 -7.43
N ALA A 185 -8.62 -3.75 -8.34
CA ALA A 185 -8.33 -2.51 -9.03
C ALA A 185 -9.49 -2.19 -9.97
N ARG A 186 -10.13 -1.04 -9.76
CA ARG A 186 -11.22 -0.53 -10.61
C ARG A 186 -10.78 0.53 -11.60
N ARG A 187 -9.65 1.18 -11.31
CA ARG A 187 -8.98 2.14 -12.19
C ARG A 187 -7.48 1.95 -12.10
N ALA A 188 -6.80 2.15 -13.22
CA ALA A 188 -5.35 2.29 -13.28
C ALA A 188 -5.01 3.38 -14.29
N THR A 189 -4.57 4.53 -13.79
CA THR A 189 -4.31 5.74 -14.59
C THR A 189 -2.82 6.00 -14.65
N ARG A 190 -2.29 6.23 -15.86
CA ARG A 190 -0.91 6.64 -16.05
C ARG A 190 -0.77 8.12 -15.72
N ILE A 191 0.09 8.45 -14.76
CA ILE A 191 0.39 9.83 -14.37
C ILE A 191 1.77 10.21 -14.89
N VAL A 192 1.81 11.20 -15.79
CA VAL A 192 3.05 11.75 -16.34
C VAL A 192 3.80 12.55 -15.28
N ILE A 193 5.12 12.42 -15.24
CA ILE A 193 6.00 13.23 -14.42
C ILE A 193 6.55 14.35 -15.31
N ASP A 194 5.95 15.53 -15.23
CA ASP A 194 6.32 16.65 -16.11
C ASP A 194 7.67 17.28 -15.73
N ASP A 195 8.02 17.28 -14.45
CA ASP A 195 9.23 17.88 -13.90
C ASP A 195 10.47 17.01 -14.24
N PRO A 196 11.46 17.52 -15.02
CA PRO A 196 12.65 16.78 -15.40
C PRO A 196 13.48 16.26 -14.22
N ASP A 197 13.62 17.04 -13.15
CA ASP A 197 14.44 16.65 -11.99
C ASP A 197 13.79 15.47 -11.26
N ARG A 198 12.46 15.43 -11.24
CA ARG A 198 11.69 14.32 -10.66
C ARG A 198 11.75 13.07 -11.53
N ARG A 199 11.75 13.23 -12.85
CA ARG A 199 11.96 12.10 -13.77
C ARG A 199 13.32 11.47 -13.58
N GLU A 200 14.36 12.28 -13.43
CA GLU A 200 15.70 11.78 -13.14
C GLU A 200 15.75 11.07 -11.78
N ALA A 201 15.18 11.67 -10.73
CA ALA A 201 15.16 11.08 -9.39
C ALA A 201 14.40 9.75 -9.32
N VAL A 202 13.27 9.64 -10.04
CA VAL A 202 12.46 8.41 -10.09
C VAL A 202 13.03 7.39 -11.09
N GLY A 203 13.74 7.85 -12.12
CA GLY A 203 14.27 7.03 -13.21
C GLY A 203 13.21 6.59 -14.23
N ASP A 204 12.10 7.33 -14.35
CA ASP A 204 11.02 7.07 -15.31
C ASP A 204 10.24 8.36 -15.59
N ASP A 205 9.43 8.37 -16.66
CA ASP A 205 8.62 9.52 -17.06
C ASP A 205 7.18 9.48 -16.51
N HIS A 206 6.84 8.43 -15.78
CA HIS A 206 5.50 8.23 -15.23
C HIS A 206 5.50 7.34 -13.98
N TYR A 207 4.36 7.36 -13.30
CA TYR A 207 3.94 6.33 -12.37
C TYR A 207 2.47 5.99 -12.66
N TRP A 208 1.93 5.00 -11.95
CA TRP A 208 0.55 4.57 -12.08
C TRP A 208 -0.21 4.84 -10.80
N GLU A 209 -1.38 5.47 -10.90
CA GLU A 209 -2.32 5.61 -9.80
C GLU A 209 -3.43 4.57 -9.97
N LEU A 210 -3.58 3.69 -8.99
CA LEU A 210 -4.62 2.68 -8.96
C LEU A 210 -5.64 3.00 -7.87
N GLU A 211 -6.91 2.85 -8.21
CA GLU A 211 -7.99 2.84 -7.23
C GLU A 211 -8.34 1.38 -6.93
N VAL A 212 -7.90 0.91 -5.75
CA VAL A 212 -8.06 -0.48 -5.33
C VAL A 212 -9.12 -0.56 -4.24
N PHE A 213 -10.18 -1.30 -4.52
CA PHE A 213 -11.22 -1.59 -3.55
C PHE A 213 -10.78 -2.81 -2.74
N ALA A 214 -10.33 -2.57 -1.52
CA ALA A 214 -9.80 -3.59 -0.64
C ALA A 214 -10.92 -4.50 -0.10
N ASP A 215 -10.60 -5.79 0.08
CA ASP A 215 -11.52 -6.74 0.72
C ASP A 215 -11.64 -6.38 2.21
N THR A 216 -12.79 -5.87 2.63
CA THR A 216 -13.10 -5.56 4.03
C THR A 216 -14.28 -6.41 4.52
N PRO A 217 -14.32 -6.85 5.78
CA PRO A 217 -15.58 -7.27 6.38
C PRO A 217 -16.58 -6.11 6.30
N THR A 218 -17.88 -6.39 6.27
CA THR A 218 -18.91 -5.33 6.27
C THR A 218 -18.69 -4.42 7.48
N ILE A 219 -18.28 -3.17 7.22
CA ILE A 219 -17.86 -2.22 8.25
C ILE A 219 -18.62 -0.92 8.11
N LYS A 220 -18.90 -0.27 9.24
CA LYS A 220 -19.45 1.08 9.30
C LYS A 220 -18.29 2.06 9.48
N VAL A 221 -17.86 2.73 8.42
CA VAL A 221 -16.82 3.77 8.46
C VAL A 221 -17.49 5.12 8.15
N ASN A 222 -17.31 6.12 9.02
CA ASN A 222 -18.00 7.42 8.92
C ASN A 222 -19.52 7.27 8.73
N GLU A 223 -20.12 6.41 9.55
CA GLU A 223 -21.56 6.12 9.54
C GLU A 223 -22.12 5.39 8.31
N ARG A 224 -21.32 5.14 7.26
CA ARG A 224 -21.72 4.38 6.08
C ARG A 224 -21.31 2.91 6.21
N ILE A 225 -22.26 2.00 6.00
CA ILE A 225 -21.99 0.57 5.89
C ILE A 225 -21.44 0.32 4.48
N GLN A 226 -20.18 -0.10 4.39
CA GLN A 226 -19.53 -0.44 3.13
C GLN A 226 -18.82 -1.80 3.28
N ASP A 227 -18.90 -2.62 2.25
CA ASP A 227 -18.24 -3.92 2.15
C ASP A 227 -16.92 -3.85 1.37
N ARG A 228 -16.61 -2.71 0.72
CA ARG A 228 -15.36 -2.45 0.01
C ARG A 228 -14.95 -0.99 0.14
N TYR A 229 -13.73 -0.76 0.60
CA TYR A 229 -13.20 0.59 0.81
C TYR A 229 -12.15 0.93 -0.26
N PRO A 230 -12.25 2.09 -0.93
CA PRO A 230 -11.27 2.48 -1.94
C PRO A 230 -9.95 2.83 -1.27
N ILE A 231 -8.82 2.40 -1.80
CA ILE A 231 -7.47 2.81 -1.40
C ILE A 231 -6.75 3.33 -2.64
N VAL A 232 -6.04 4.45 -2.50
CA VAL A 232 -5.22 5.02 -3.57
C VAL A 232 -3.83 4.40 -3.50
N CYS A 233 -3.45 3.70 -4.56
CA CYS A 233 -2.19 3.00 -4.66
C CYS A 233 -1.36 3.61 -5.79
N CYS A 234 -0.33 4.38 -5.43
CA CYS A 234 0.62 4.91 -6.41
C CYS A 234 1.75 3.90 -6.60
N VAL A 235 1.85 3.28 -7.78
CA VAL A 235 2.88 2.29 -8.06
C VAL A 235 3.80 2.73 -9.18
N ALA A 236 5.08 2.38 -9.04
CA ALA A 236 6.09 2.66 -10.05
C ALA A 236 5.76 1.98 -11.39
N LYS A 237 5.41 0.69 -11.37
CA LYS A 237 5.15 -0.08 -12.60
C LYS A 237 3.83 -0.85 -12.54
N LEU A 238 3.14 -0.90 -13.67
CA LEU A 238 2.02 -1.81 -13.88
C LEU A 238 2.54 -3.12 -14.52
N PRO A 239 2.05 -4.31 -14.12
CA PRO A 239 2.40 -5.56 -14.77
C PRO A 239 2.10 -5.55 -16.27
N ALA A 240 2.99 -6.16 -17.07
CA ALA A 240 2.81 -6.23 -18.50
C ALA A 240 1.49 -6.94 -18.86
N GLY A 241 0.68 -6.29 -19.71
CA GLY A 241 -0.60 -6.82 -20.18
C GLY A 241 -1.77 -6.66 -19.20
N MET A 242 -1.55 -6.11 -17.99
CA MET A 242 -2.66 -5.73 -17.11
C MET A 242 -3.46 -4.57 -17.74
N PRO A 243 -4.79 -4.67 -17.82
CA PRO A 243 -5.63 -3.57 -18.31
C PRO A 243 -5.42 -2.27 -17.52
N SER A 244 -5.54 -1.14 -18.21
CA SER A 244 -5.49 0.20 -17.64
C SER A 244 -6.62 1.08 -18.19
N GLY A 245 -6.96 2.14 -17.46
CA GLY A 245 -8.07 3.04 -17.79
C GLY A 245 -8.98 3.28 -16.59
N GLU A 246 -10.07 4.01 -16.84
CA GLU A 246 -11.05 4.43 -15.81
C GLU A 246 -11.98 3.30 -15.35
N ASP A 247 -12.11 2.22 -16.13
CA ASP A 247 -13.00 1.10 -15.84
C ASP A 247 -12.29 -0.23 -16.13
N ILE A 248 -11.75 -0.82 -15.08
CA ILE A 248 -11.13 -2.16 -15.08
C ILE A 248 -11.70 -2.98 -13.91
N SER A 249 -11.48 -4.29 -13.91
CA SER A 249 -11.94 -5.14 -12.80
C SER A 249 -10.92 -6.25 -12.55
N GLU A 250 -9.75 -5.84 -12.10
CA GLU A 250 -8.60 -6.73 -11.98
C GLU A 250 -8.30 -7.03 -10.52
N ARG A 251 -8.24 -8.32 -10.17
CA ARG A 251 -7.82 -8.72 -8.83
C ARG A 251 -6.33 -8.51 -8.69
N VAL A 252 -5.94 -7.75 -7.67
CA VAL A 252 -4.55 -7.38 -7.44
C VAL A 252 -4.17 -7.56 -5.98
N ARG A 253 -2.88 -7.83 -5.77
CA ARG A 253 -2.22 -7.65 -4.48
C ARG A 253 -1.24 -6.49 -4.61
N VAL A 254 -1.26 -5.58 -3.66
CA VAL A 254 -0.46 -4.35 -3.66
C VAL A 254 0.48 -4.35 -2.46
N PRO A 255 1.74 -4.79 -2.65
CA PRO A 255 2.81 -4.53 -1.71
C PRO A 255 3.28 -3.07 -1.86
N ALA A 256 3.18 -2.29 -0.79
CA ALA A 256 3.49 -0.87 -0.80
C ALA A 256 4.02 -0.38 0.56
N PHE A 257 4.38 0.89 0.65
CA PHE A 257 4.70 1.58 1.89
C PHE A 257 3.59 2.58 2.24
N GLY A 258 3.24 2.66 3.52
CA GLY A 258 2.26 3.63 4.01
C GLY A 258 2.75 5.06 3.78
N PHE A 259 1.95 5.91 3.12
CA PHE A 259 2.31 7.31 2.91
C PHE A 259 1.45 8.25 3.77
N LYS A 260 0.15 8.39 3.48
CA LYS A 260 -0.75 9.29 4.23
C LYS A 260 -2.21 8.89 4.14
N ARG A 261 -3.03 9.48 5.01
CA ARG A 261 -4.47 9.57 4.78
C ARG A 261 -4.74 10.74 3.84
N TYR A 262 -5.21 10.43 2.64
CA TYR A 262 -5.41 11.33 1.52
C TYR A 262 -6.89 11.66 1.36
N SER A 263 -7.22 12.95 1.33
CA SER A 263 -8.58 13.42 1.09
C SER A 263 -8.80 13.67 -0.41
N TYR A 264 -9.70 12.89 -1.01
CA TYR A 264 -10.07 13.00 -2.42
C TYR A 264 -11.57 13.30 -2.59
N PRO A 265 -11.99 14.07 -3.61
CA PRO A 265 -13.37 14.08 -4.04
C PRO A 265 -13.70 12.72 -4.68
N LEU A 266 -14.26 11.78 -3.91
CA LEU A 266 -14.75 10.54 -4.50
C LEU A 266 -15.98 10.86 -5.34
N ARG A 267 -15.95 10.49 -6.61
CA ARG A 267 -17.13 10.51 -7.49
C ARG A 267 -18.05 9.39 -7.00
N ASP A 268 -19.31 9.70 -6.78
CA ASP A 268 -20.28 8.67 -6.41
C ASP A 268 -20.35 7.62 -7.54
N PRO A 269 -19.98 6.35 -7.28
CA PRO A 269 -19.99 5.30 -8.31
C PRO A 269 -21.39 5.00 -8.86
N GLN A 270 -22.46 5.50 -8.22
CA GLN A 270 -23.84 5.42 -8.74
C GLN A 270 -24.25 6.65 -9.57
N SER A 271 -23.44 7.72 -9.59
CA SER A 271 -23.76 8.94 -10.33
C SER A 271 -23.13 8.94 -11.72
N ALA A 272 -23.97 8.82 -12.75
CA ALA A 272 -23.56 8.89 -14.16
C ALA A 272 -23.29 10.32 -14.66
N LEU A 273 -23.45 11.35 -13.82
CA LEU A 273 -23.26 12.75 -14.22
C LEU A 273 -21.85 13.27 -13.84
N PRO A 274 -21.23 14.15 -14.65
CA PRO A 274 -20.11 14.98 -14.18
C PRO A 274 -20.59 15.90 -13.06
N PRO A 275 -19.84 16.04 -11.96
CA PRO A 275 -20.17 17.05 -10.97
C PRO A 275 -20.11 18.44 -11.62
N ALA A 276 -21.14 19.26 -11.42
CA ALA A 276 -21.12 20.65 -11.87
C ALA A 276 -19.99 21.41 -11.14
N ALA A 277 -19.33 22.36 -11.82
CA ALA A 277 -18.15 23.06 -11.31
C ALA A 277 -18.40 23.77 -9.95
N ASP A 278 -19.65 24.12 -9.66
CA ASP A 278 -20.07 24.79 -8.42
C ASP A 278 -20.62 23.83 -7.35
N GLU A 279 -20.68 22.54 -7.63
CA GLU A 279 -21.27 21.50 -6.77
C GLU A 279 -20.22 20.58 -6.12
N VAL A 280 -18.96 21.03 -6.06
CA VAL A 280 -17.90 20.39 -5.25
C VAL A 280 -18.06 20.76 -3.77
N LYS A 281 -19.28 20.65 -3.25
CA LYS A 281 -19.60 20.51 -1.83
C LYS A 281 -19.91 19.04 -1.48
N GLY A 282 -19.37 18.12 -2.27
CA GLY A 282 -19.38 16.69 -1.96
C GLY A 282 -18.63 16.42 -0.65
N GLU A 283 -19.23 15.59 0.21
CA GLU A 283 -18.64 15.07 1.42
C GLU A 283 -17.24 14.49 1.09
N ARG A 284 -16.18 15.13 1.58
CA ARG A 284 -14.80 14.71 1.27
C ARG A 284 -14.56 13.34 1.91
N VAL A 285 -14.21 12.35 1.09
CA VAL A 285 -13.83 11.02 1.58
C VAL A 285 -12.31 11.00 1.73
N SER A 286 -11.84 10.74 2.94
CA SER A 286 -10.41 10.50 3.21
C SER A 286 -10.13 9.00 3.15
N THR A 287 -9.14 8.59 2.38
CA THR A 287 -8.70 7.20 2.30
C THR A 287 -7.18 7.06 2.49
N ALA A 288 -6.67 5.85 2.66
CA ALA A 288 -5.25 5.56 2.62
C ALA A 288 -4.66 5.83 1.23
N LEU A 289 -3.46 6.44 1.22
CA LEU A 289 -2.56 6.51 0.09
C LEU A 289 -1.30 5.72 0.42
N VAL A 290 -0.98 4.74 -0.42
CA VAL A 290 0.22 3.92 -0.31
C VAL A 290 1.05 4.00 -1.58
N ILE A 291 2.37 3.84 -1.46
CA ILE A 291 3.31 3.96 -2.58
C ILE A 291 4.14 2.69 -2.70
N GLY A 292 4.19 2.06 -3.88
CA GLY A 292 4.85 0.76 -4.06
C GLY A 292 5.58 0.56 -5.39
N PRO A 293 6.41 -0.49 -5.51
CA PRO A 293 7.14 -0.81 -6.74
C PRO A 293 6.23 -1.22 -7.91
N GLY A 294 5.09 -1.85 -7.59
CA GLY A 294 4.18 -2.44 -8.56
C GLY A 294 3.10 -3.25 -7.85
N VAL A 295 2.25 -3.92 -8.63
CA VAL A 295 1.23 -4.84 -8.11
C VAL A 295 1.47 -6.27 -8.59
N GLU A 296 0.98 -7.25 -7.85
CA GLU A 296 0.83 -8.62 -8.31
C GLU A 296 -0.56 -8.78 -8.94
N TRP A 297 -0.60 -9.03 -10.25
CA TRP A 297 -1.85 -9.25 -10.98
C TRP A 297 -2.33 -10.70 -10.80
N LEU A 298 -3.38 -10.87 -10.01
CA LEU A 298 -3.97 -12.16 -9.67
C LEU A 298 -5.00 -12.55 -10.74
N ARG A 299 -4.51 -12.93 -11.93
CA ARG A 299 -5.38 -13.43 -13.00
C ARG A 299 -6.25 -14.57 -12.47
N PRO A 300 -7.58 -14.55 -12.69
CA PRO A 300 -8.39 -15.74 -12.50
C PRO A 300 -7.78 -16.87 -13.33
N PRO A 301 -7.70 -18.10 -12.80
CA PRO A 301 -7.27 -19.23 -13.61
C PRO A 301 -8.14 -19.30 -14.87
N SER A 302 -7.50 -19.38 -16.04
CA SER A 302 -8.21 -19.37 -17.31
C SER A 302 -9.28 -20.48 -17.33
N PRO A 303 -10.52 -20.20 -17.78
CA PRO A 303 -11.61 -21.17 -17.76
C PRO A 303 -11.36 -22.43 -18.62
N ALA A 304 -10.31 -22.44 -19.45
CA ALA A 304 -9.90 -23.58 -20.27
C ALA A 304 -9.61 -24.87 -19.48
N GLY A 305 -9.26 -24.78 -18.18
CA GLY A 305 -9.08 -25.96 -17.32
C GLY A 305 -10.38 -26.44 -16.63
N ALA A 306 -11.28 -25.52 -16.30
CA ALA A 306 -12.50 -25.82 -15.56
C ALA A 306 -13.62 -26.37 -16.47
N SER A 307 -13.67 -25.92 -17.73
CA SER A 307 -14.63 -26.42 -18.72
C SER A 307 -14.41 -27.90 -19.04
N ASN A 308 -13.16 -28.35 -19.15
CA ASN A 308 -12.82 -29.75 -19.46
C ASN A 308 -13.17 -30.72 -18.31
N LEU A 309 -13.02 -30.30 -17.05
CA LEU A 309 -13.40 -31.11 -15.89
C LEU A 309 -14.92 -31.23 -15.75
N LEU A 310 -15.66 -30.13 -15.92
CA LEU A 310 -17.12 -30.16 -15.89
C LEU A 310 -17.68 -30.96 -17.06
N PHE A 311 -17.17 -30.78 -18.29
CA PHE A 311 -17.56 -31.61 -19.43
C PHE A 311 -17.28 -33.09 -19.21
N GLY A 312 -16.12 -33.44 -18.61
CA GLY A 312 -15.78 -34.82 -18.29
C GLY A 312 -16.75 -35.47 -17.31
N VAL A 313 -17.16 -34.73 -16.27
CA VAL A 313 -18.14 -35.21 -15.28
C VAL A 313 -19.54 -35.36 -15.90
N PHE A 314 -20.00 -34.36 -16.66
CA PHE A 314 -21.32 -34.44 -17.32
C PHE A 314 -21.37 -35.55 -18.38
N ALA A 315 -20.31 -35.72 -19.17
CA ALA A 315 -20.22 -36.81 -20.15
C ALA A 315 -20.20 -38.19 -19.46
N GLY A 316 -19.51 -38.32 -18.32
CA GLY A 316 -19.50 -39.54 -17.52
C GLY A 316 -20.89 -39.91 -16.98
N ILE A 317 -21.62 -38.94 -16.42
CA ILE A 317 -22.99 -39.16 -15.90
C ILE A 317 -23.96 -39.54 -17.04
N LEU A 318 -23.91 -38.84 -18.17
CA LEU A 318 -24.74 -39.16 -19.33
C LEU A 318 -24.43 -40.55 -19.91
N GLY A 319 -23.16 -40.95 -19.94
CA GLY A 319 -22.76 -42.28 -20.37
C GLY A 319 -23.33 -43.39 -19.49
N VAL A 320 -23.29 -43.21 -18.16
CA VAL A 320 -23.87 -44.16 -17.20
C VAL A 320 -25.39 -44.23 -17.33
N LEU A 321 -26.08 -43.10 -17.43
CA LEU A 321 -27.53 -43.06 -17.61
C LEU A 321 -27.96 -43.71 -18.93
N GLY A 322 -27.22 -43.46 -20.03
CA GLY A 322 -27.44 -44.09 -21.32
C GLY A 322 -27.26 -45.62 -21.28
N ALA A 323 -26.23 -46.10 -20.58
CA ALA A 323 -25.99 -47.54 -20.41
C ALA A 323 -27.11 -48.21 -19.60
N VAL A 324 -27.57 -47.58 -18.51
CA VAL A 324 -28.70 -48.09 -17.71
C VAL A 324 -29.98 -48.16 -18.55
N PHE A 325 -30.25 -47.15 -19.37
CA PHE A 325 -31.40 -47.15 -20.27
C PHE A 325 -31.31 -48.25 -21.33
N ALA A 326 -30.14 -48.44 -21.93
CA ALA A 326 -29.91 -49.48 -22.94
C ALA A 326 -30.08 -50.89 -22.35
N VAL A 327 -29.56 -51.12 -21.15
CA VAL A 327 -29.69 -52.40 -20.43
C VAL A 327 -31.16 -52.67 -20.08
N ASN A 328 -31.89 -51.70 -19.54
CA ASN A 328 -33.31 -51.84 -19.24
C ASN A 328 -34.15 -52.11 -20.49
N ALA A 329 -33.88 -51.41 -21.60
CA ALA A 329 -34.57 -51.64 -22.88
C ALA A 329 -34.28 -53.03 -23.45
N TRP A 330 -33.05 -53.53 -23.29
CA TRP A 330 -32.67 -54.87 -23.73
C TRP A 330 -33.34 -55.96 -22.88
N MET A 331 -33.37 -55.81 -21.56
CA MET A 331 -34.07 -56.75 -20.67
C MET A 331 -35.58 -56.78 -20.96
N ALA A 332 -36.22 -55.63 -21.13
CA ALA A 332 -37.64 -55.55 -21.47
C ALA A 332 -37.98 -56.22 -22.82
N ARG A 333 -37.09 -56.11 -23.82
CA ARG A 333 -37.24 -56.82 -25.11
C ARG A 333 -37.06 -58.33 -24.97
N ARG A 334 -36.13 -58.77 -24.12
CA ARG A 334 -35.91 -60.20 -23.82
C ARG A 334 -37.13 -60.81 -23.12
N ASP A 335 -37.70 -60.11 -22.14
CA ASP A 335 -38.85 -60.58 -21.38
C ASP A 335 -40.12 -60.64 -22.24
N ARG A 336 -40.33 -59.66 -23.14
CA ARG A 336 -41.42 -59.73 -24.13
C ARG A 336 -41.29 -60.93 -25.06
N ARG A 337 -40.08 -61.21 -25.56
CA ARG A 337 -39.82 -62.40 -26.40
C ARG A 337 -40.01 -63.72 -25.63
N ALA A 338 -39.68 -63.75 -24.35
CA ALA A 338 -39.91 -64.91 -23.49
C ALA A 338 -41.41 -65.11 -23.19
N ALA A 339 -42.15 -64.03 -22.95
CA ALA A 339 -43.59 -64.06 -22.73
C ALA A 339 -44.38 -64.49 -23.98
N GLU A 340 -43.95 -64.04 -25.17
CA GLU A 340 -44.52 -64.47 -26.45
C GLU A 340 -44.30 -65.95 -26.73
N ARG A 341 -43.13 -66.50 -26.37
CA ARG A 341 -42.87 -67.95 -26.47
C ARG A 341 -43.78 -68.76 -25.55
N ARG A 342 -43.91 -68.35 -24.29
CA ARG A 342 -44.82 -69.03 -23.33
C ARG A 342 -46.29 -68.93 -23.75
N ARG A 343 -46.72 -67.83 -24.37
CA ARG A 343 -48.08 -67.69 -24.93
C ARG A 343 -48.32 -68.60 -26.14
N ARG A 344 -47.30 -68.85 -26.97
CA ARG A 344 -47.39 -69.79 -28.09
C ARG A 344 -47.41 -71.24 -27.63
N GLU A 345 -46.70 -71.56 -26.56
CA GLU A 345 -46.71 -72.89 -25.92
C GLU A 345 -48.00 -73.16 -25.13
N ALA A 346 -48.74 -72.13 -24.72
CA ALA A 346 -50.00 -72.24 -23.99
C ALA A 346 -51.26 -72.22 -24.87
N MET A 347 -51.13 -72.25 -26.20
CA MET A 347 -52.28 -72.39 -27.09
C MET A 347 -52.68 -73.87 -27.19
N PRO A 348 -53.93 -74.25 -26.87
CA PRO A 348 -54.37 -75.64 -26.97
C PRO A 348 -54.36 -76.09 -28.44
N GLU A 349 -53.77 -77.27 -28.69
CA GLU A 349 -53.54 -77.85 -30.02
C GLU A 349 -54.82 -78.33 -30.74
N ARG A 350 -56.01 -78.09 -30.18
CA ARG A 350 -57.27 -78.55 -30.76
C ARG A 350 -58.39 -77.54 -30.54
N LEU A 351 -58.76 -76.84 -31.60
CA LEU A 351 -60.07 -76.21 -31.71
C LEU A 351 -61.02 -77.28 -32.26
N ASP A 352 -61.83 -77.88 -31.39
CA ASP A 352 -63.00 -78.63 -31.85
C ASP A 352 -64.04 -77.62 -32.33
N LEU A 353 -64.22 -77.57 -33.65
CA LEU A 353 -65.33 -76.86 -34.27
C LEU A 353 -66.60 -77.69 -34.05
N PRO A 354 -67.71 -77.09 -33.59
CA PRO A 354 -68.97 -77.82 -33.45
C PRO A 354 -69.44 -78.28 -34.84
N SER A 355 -69.74 -79.57 -34.95
CA SER A 355 -70.43 -80.15 -36.09
C SER A 355 -71.94 -80.04 -35.89
N GLU A 356 -72.58 -79.47 -36.92
CA GLU A 356 -74.02 -79.23 -37.18
C GLU A 356 -74.69 -78.05 -36.47
#